data_AF-A0ABD3DKU9-F1
#
_entry.id   AF-A0ABD3DKU9-F1
#
_cell.length_a   1.000
_cell.length_b   1.000
_cell.length_c   1.000
_cell.angle_alpha   90.00
_cell.angle_beta   90.00
_cell.angle_gamma   90.00
#
_symmetry.space_group_name_H-M   'P 1'
#
loop_
_entity.id
_entity.type
_entity.pdbx_description
1 polymer ?
#
loop_
_entity_poly.entity_id
_entity_poly.type
_entity_poly.pdbx_seq_one_letter_code
_entity_poly.pdbx_strand_id
1 'polypeptide(L)'
;MDELIASTKKEVLVEIVKLAQKRGMQGNKGDWKDFLKSYDKKFGSSLSDPLRRCVDSLVAFIKSFEQDDDVKFFKKVLECHANRNEAAEQFKNISPDKETAEQRLVRLTLEHPLYPTEFSFPSYEEEWVVVKKCLKKSKAMKSTKLLAIDCEMVLCEDGTDALVRVCGVDRNLKVKIDEVVNPNKPIADYRSDITGMSAKDLDGVTCSLKDVQISLKKMLSHGTILVGHSVNNDLQALKLDHTKVIDTSYIFKFAHTNRKPSLSLLCKAKLGDELRKDGRPHNCMDDACAAMKLALARLEGKIDDEITEEVKELDTAKLFVHRIPTDIFTNDLKNILPGDCTIEVIKKAKKTYYSANAIFKNQQEAFEAFEKLKGDLEKDKIGRPQKLVNFDLGSGKTGYVFVCLREDPVEHGTKRSAEDDTPCGIPKKFKTEELEDPNQCEMHLKEIERLNSLLKQRDEEILTQMKLIASLIRKLGL
;
A
#
# COMPACT_ATOMS: atom_id res chain seq x y z
N MET A 1 29.15 7.23 -13.92
CA MET A 1 28.10 6.20 -14.00
C MET A 1 28.59 4.91 -13.36
N ASP A 2 29.82 4.48 -13.64
CA ASP A 2 30.40 3.25 -13.10
C ASP A 2 30.42 3.16 -11.56
N GLU A 3 30.79 4.23 -10.87
CA GLU A 3 30.77 4.27 -9.40
C GLU A 3 29.36 4.05 -8.82
N LEU A 4 28.34 4.71 -9.39
CA LEU A 4 26.96 4.56 -8.97
C LEU A 4 26.50 3.11 -9.17
N ILE A 5 26.76 2.53 -10.35
CA ILE A 5 26.41 1.14 -10.66
C ILE A 5 27.09 0.18 -9.68
N ALA A 6 28.36 0.37 -9.36
CA ALA A 6 29.12 -0.51 -8.46
C ALA A 6 28.52 -0.55 -7.04
N SER A 7 27.98 0.56 -6.56
CA SER A 7 27.32 0.66 -5.24
C SER A 7 25.83 0.27 -5.23
N THR A 8 25.25 -0.05 -6.39
CA THR A 8 23.80 -0.21 -6.55
C THR A 8 23.35 -1.65 -6.31
N LYS A 9 22.24 -1.81 -5.57
CA LYS A 9 21.63 -3.12 -5.32
C LYS A 9 21.01 -3.71 -6.59
N LYS A 10 20.95 -5.05 -6.68
CA LYS A 10 20.45 -5.77 -7.86
C LYS A 10 19.03 -5.33 -8.25
N GLU A 11 18.16 -5.07 -7.28
CA GLU A 11 16.75 -4.74 -7.50
C GLU A 11 16.61 -3.44 -8.32
N VAL A 12 17.47 -2.45 -8.06
CA VAL A 12 17.50 -1.19 -8.80
C VAL A 12 18.02 -1.40 -10.22
N LEU A 13 19.02 -2.26 -10.41
CA LEU A 13 19.51 -2.61 -11.75
C LEU A 13 18.41 -3.32 -12.56
N VAL A 14 17.66 -4.23 -11.94
CA VAL A 14 16.49 -4.89 -12.54
C VAL A 14 15.44 -3.86 -12.97
N GLU A 15 15.15 -2.88 -12.12
CA GLU A 15 14.22 -1.79 -12.44
C GLU A 15 14.70 -0.99 -13.66
N ILE A 16 15.97 -0.60 -13.69
CA ILE A 16 16.56 0.15 -14.81
C ILE A 16 16.40 -0.61 -16.12
N VAL A 17 16.70 -1.92 -16.13
CA VAL A 17 16.51 -2.75 -17.34
C VAL A 17 15.04 -2.82 -17.74
N LYS A 18 14.12 -3.01 -16.79
CA LYS A 18 12.67 -3.02 -17.07
C LYS A 18 12.18 -1.67 -17.62
N LEU A 19 12.73 -0.55 -17.13
CA LEU A 19 12.43 0.78 -17.64
C LEU A 19 12.92 0.96 -19.07
N ALA A 20 14.15 0.51 -19.38
CA ALA A 20 14.67 0.52 -20.73
C ALA A 20 13.78 -0.29 -21.68
N GLN A 21 13.35 -1.48 -21.26
CA GLN A 21 12.40 -2.30 -22.02
C GLN A 21 11.06 -1.59 -22.25
N LYS A 22 10.47 -1.03 -21.19
CA LYS A 22 9.18 -0.31 -21.26
C LYS A 22 9.25 0.90 -22.21
N ARG A 23 10.40 1.58 -22.24
CA ARG A 23 10.66 2.75 -23.09
C ARG A 23 11.11 2.37 -24.50
N GLY A 24 11.29 1.09 -24.81
CA GLY A 24 11.79 0.63 -26.10
C GLY A 24 13.21 1.09 -26.40
N MET A 25 14.01 1.37 -25.38
CA MET A 25 15.38 1.87 -25.53
C MET A 25 16.30 0.78 -26.10
N GLN A 26 17.25 1.17 -26.94
CA GLN A 26 18.20 0.26 -27.58
C GLN A 26 19.63 0.76 -27.39
N GLY A 27 20.50 -0.11 -26.89
CA GLY A 27 21.93 0.16 -26.81
C GLY A 27 22.64 -0.27 -28.10
N ASN A 28 23.97 -0.26 -28.07
CA ASN A 28 24.81 -0.67 -29.19
C ASN A 28 24.66 -2.15 -29.58
N LYS A 29 24.00 -2.94 -28.75
CA LYS A 29 23.68 -4.36 -29.00
C LYS A 29 22.17 -4.61 -29.13
N GLY A 30 21.40 -3.56 -29.46
CA GLY A 30 19.95 -3.62 -29.62
C GLY A 30 19.20 -3.52 -28.30
N ASP A 31 17.96 -4.03 -28.30
CA ASP A 31 17.14 -4.10 -27.10
C ASP A 31 17.65 -5.17 -26.12
N TRP A 32 17.01 -5.31 -24.96
CA TRP A 32 17.41 -6.29 -23.95
C TRP A 32 17.46 -7.74 -24.48
N LYS A 33 16.52 -8.13 -25.34
CA LYS A 33 16.49 -9.50 -25.88
C LYS A 33 17.60 -9.69 -26.91
N ASP A 34 17.87 -8.70 -27.74
CA ASP A 34 18.95 -8.74 -28.72
C ASP A 34 20.33 -8.74 -28.06
N PHE A 35 20.50 -7.91 -27.03
CA PHE A 35 21.68 -7.95 -26.16
C PHE A 35 21.90 -9.35 -25.60
N LEU A 36 20.86 -9.97 -25.00
CA LEU A 36 20.97 -11.30 -24.40
C LEU A 36 21.35 -12.40 -25.42
N LYS A 37 20.84 -12.35 -26.66
CA LYS A 37 21.22 -13.30 -27.72
C LYS A 37 22.72 -13.26 -28.02
N SER A 38 23.32 -12.07 -28.00
CA SER A 38 24.75 -11.89 -28.31
C SER A 38 25.66 -12.07 -27.09
N TYR A 39 25.16 -11.75 -25.89
CA TYR A 39 25.95 -11.70 -24.65
C TYR A 39 25.96 -13.03 -23.87
N ASP A 40 24.83 -13.74 -23.83
CA ASP A 40 24.70 -15.00 -23.10
C ASP A 40 24.35 -16.16 -24.06
N LYS A 41 25.38 -16.90 -24.49
CA LYS A 41 25.20 -18.06 -25.39
C LYS A 41 24.51 -19.25 -24.72
N LYS A 42 24.44 -19.30 -23.39
CA LYS A 42 23.88 -20.44 -22.64
C LYS A 42 22.36 -20.36 -22.58
N PHE A 43 21.83 -19.19 -22.21
CA PHE A 43 20.38 -19.00 -22.07
C PHE A 43 19.79 -18.09 -23.16
N GLY A 44 20.56 -17.17 -23.74
CA GLY A 44 20.11 -16.27 -24.79
C GLY A 44 18.86 -15.49 -24.42
N SER A 45 17.98 -15.19 -25.38
CA SER A 45 16.71 -14.51 -25.14
C SER A 45 15.63 -15.37 -24.46
N SER A 46 15.85 -16.68 -24.26
CA SER A 46 14.86 -17.58 -23.67
C SER A 46 14.53 -17.25 -22.21
N LEU A 47 15.49 -16.68 -21.48
CA LEU A 47 15.35 -16.21 -20.11
C LEU A 47 15.34 -14.67 -20.07
N SER A 48 14.29 -14.03 -20.59
CA SER A 48 14.31 -12.56 -20.77
C SER A 48 13.92 -11.74 -19.53
N ASP A 49 13.47 -12.37 -18.43
CA ASP A 49 13.15 -11.63 -17.20
C ASP A 49 14.42 -11.09 -16.53
N PRO A 50 14.60 -9.76 -16.40
CA PRO A 50 15.78 -9.18 -15.76
C PRO A 50 15.97 -9.65 -14.31
N LEU A 51 14.89 -9.98 -13.59
CA LEU A 51 14.98 -10.46 -12.21
C LEU A 51 15.78 -11.78 -12.10
N ARG A 52 15.67 -12.61 -13.14
CA ARG A 52 16.31 -13.93 -13.24
C ARG A 52 17.75 -13.87 -13.78
N ARG A 53 18.29 -12.68 -14.06
CA ARG A 53 19.66 -12.50 -14.55
C ARG A 53 20.66 -12.14 -13.45
N CYS A 54 21.93 -12.43 -13.70
CA CYS A 54 23.03 -12.02 -12.82
C CYS A 54 23.27 -10.51 -12.93
N VAL A 55 23.87 -9.95 -11.88
CA VAL A 55 24.24 -8.52 -11.81
C VAL A 55 25.09 -8.13 -13.01
N ASP A 56 26.09 -8.95 -13.38
CA ASP A 56 26.99 -8.66 -14.49
C ASP A 56 26.25 -8.49 -15.83
N SER A 57 25.21 -9.28 -16.08
CA SER A 57 24.40 -9.16 -17.30
C SER A 57 23.60 -7.86 -17.32
N LEU A 58 23.02 -7.49 -16.18
CA LEU A 58 22.26 -6.23 -16.05
C LEU A 58 23.19 -5.03 -16.25
N VAL A 59 24.35 -5.04 -15.58
CA VAL A 59 25.36 -3.99 -15.70
C VAL A 59 25.87 -3.87 -17.12
N ALA A 60 26.22 -4.99 -17.77
CA ALA A 60 26.73 -4.99 -19.13
C ALA A 60 25.71 -4.44 -20.14
N PHE A 61 24.41 -4.71 -19.95
CA PHE A 61 23.37 -4.12 -20.78
C PHE A 61 23.22 -2.63 -20.55
N ILE A 62 23.17 -2.17 -19.29
CA ILE A 62 23.09 -0.73 -18.97
C ILE A 62 24.31 0.02 -19.56
N LYS A 63 25.50 -0.58 -19.50
CA LYS A 63 26.72 -0.03 -20.10
C LYS A 63 26.76 -0.11 -21.63
N SER A 64 25.82 -0.78 -22.28
CA SER A 64 25.77 -0.85 -23.75
C SER A 64 25.16 0.40 -24.38
N PHE A 65 24.60 1.30 -23.58
CA PHE A 65 24.03 2.57 -24.03
C PHE A 65 25.10 3.66 -24.02
N GLU A 66 25.37 4.24 -25.19
CA GLU A 66 26.37 5.31 -25.37
C GLU A 66 25.72 6.67 -25.69
N GLN A 67 24.42 6.71 -26.01
CA GLN A 67 23.73 7.97 -26.27
C GLN A 67 23.62 8.80 -24.98
N ASP A 68 23.99 10.09 -25.08
CA ASP A 68 24.04 11.00 -23.94
C ASP A 68 22.73 11.06 -23.15
N ASP A 69 21.58 11.02 -23.83
CA ASP A 69 20.28 11.14 -23.18
C ASP A 69 19.88 9.85 -22.43
N ASP A 70 20.21 8.68 -22.97
CA ASP A 70 20.04 7.39 -22.28
C ASP A 70 20.93 7.31 -21.04
N VAL A 71 22.19 7.75 -21.18
CA VAL A 71 23.16 7.76 -20.08
C VAL A 71 22.71 8.73 -18.99
N LYS A 72 22.24 9.93 -19.35
CA LYS A 72 21.64 10.90 -18.41
C LYS A 72 20.41 10.31 -17.72
N PHE A 73 19.54 9.62 -18.45
CA PHE A 73 18.35 8.98 -17.89
C PHE A 73 18.74 7.95 -16.82
N PHE A 74 19.61 6.99 -17.13
CA PHE A 74 20.03 5.99 -16.16
C PHE A 74 20.75 6.59 -14.96
N LYS A 75 21.58 7.61 -15.18
CA LYS A 75 22.22 8.35 -14.09
C LYS A 75 21.17 9.00 -13.18
N LYS A 76 20.13 9.61 -13.74
CA LYS A 76 19.02 10.20 -12.96
C LYS A 76 18.30 9.15 -12.12
N VAL A 77 18.00 7.97 -12.70
CA VAL A 77 17.37 6.86 -11.96
C VAL A 77 18.26 6.42 -10.79
N LEU A 78 19.54 6.15 -11.05
CA LEU A 78 20.51 5.72 -10.04
C LEU A 78 20.65 6.74 -8.89
N GLU A 79 20.76 8.04 -9.23
CA GLU A 79 20.84 9.11 -8.24
C GLU A 79 19.58 9.20 -7.37
N CYS A 80 18.38 8.97 -7.93
CA CYS A 80 17.14 8.97 -7.15
C CYS A 80 17.13 7.85 -6.10
N HIS A 81 17.48 6.62 -6.48
CA HIS A 81 17.59 5.50 -5.53
C HIS A 81 18.69 5.71 -4.49
N ALA A 82 19.85 6.21 -4.90
CA ALA A 82 20.94 6.53 -3.99
C ALA A 82 20.52 7.57 -2.93
N ASN A 83 19.83 8.64 -3.36
CA ASN A 83 19.37 9.70 -2.46
C ASN A 83 18.35 9.19 -1.43
N ARG A 84 17.43 8.32 -1.85
CA ARG A 84 16.40 7.71 -1.00
C ARG A 84 17.01 6.75 0.02
N ASN A 85 17.94 5.90 -0.41
CA ASN A 85 18.69 5.01 0.48
C ASN A 85 19.56 5.80 1.48
N GLU A 86 20.30 6.82 1.01
CA GLU A 86 21.12 7.66 1.90
C GLU A 86 20.26 8.37 2.95
N ALA A 87 19.04 8.83 2.59
CA ALA A 87 18.13 9.42 3.56
C ALA A 87 17.70 8.39 4.63
N ALA A 88 17.25 7.20 4.21
CA ALA A 88 16.86 6.15 5.14
C ALA A 88 18.01 5.74 6.08
N GLU A 89 19.22 5.54 5.54
CA GLU A 89 20.40 5.17 6.32
C GLU A 89 20.88 6.30 7.25
N GLN A 90 20.74 7.57 6.85
CA GLN A 90 21.07 8.70 7.72
C GLN A 90 20.20 8.74 8.97
N PHE A 91 18.90 8.46 8.86
CA PHE A 91 18.01 8.43 10.02
C PHE A 91 18.24 7.19 10.89
N LYS A 92 18.55 6.03 10.32
CA LYS A 92 18.89 4.81 11.07
C LYS A 92 20.15 4.94 11.93
N ASN A 93 21.13 5.70 11.45
CA ASN A 93 22.42 5.86 12.14
C ASN A 93 22.43 6.94 13.23
N ILE A 94 21.30 7.63 13.48
CA ILE A 94 21.19 8.59 14.59
C ILE A 94 20.96 7.81 15.87
N SER A 95 21.88 7.94 16.83
CA SER A 95 21.71 7.40 18.19
C SER A 95 20.42 7.95 18.82
N PRO A 96 19.57 7.10 19.43
CA PRO A 96 18.32 7.51 20.07
C PRO A 96 18.50 8.67 21.07
N ASP A 97 19.63 8.72 21.77
CA ASP A 97 19.92 9.74 22.79
C ASP A 97 20.20 11.14 22.19
N LYS A 98 20.40 11.24 20.88
CA LYS A 98 20.71 12.49 20.16
C LYS A 98 19.61 12.87 19.16
N GLU A 99 18.55 12.08 19.09
CA GLU A 99 17.43 12.25 18.17
C GLU A 99 16.42 13.28 18.72
N THR A 100 16.00 14.24 17.90
CA THR A 100 14.87 15.12 18.24
C THR A 100 13.54 14.39 18.07
N ALA A 101 12.48 14.82 18.78
CA ALA A 101 11.15 14.19 18.66
C ALA A 101 10.64 14.17 17.20
N GLU A 102 10.88 15.23 16.43
CA GLU A 102 10.54 15.30 15.01
C GLU A 102 11.32 14.29 14.17
N GLN A 103 12.62 14.13 14.42
CA GLN A 103 13.44 13.14 13.73
C GLN A 103 12.97 11.71 14.05
N ARG A 104 12.57 11.45 15.29
CA ARG A 104 12.00 10.16 15.70
C ARG A 104 10.76 9.79 14.89
N LEU A 105 9.82 10.72 14.72
CA LEU A 105 8.61 10.45 13.93
C LEU A 105 8.90 10.28 12.43
N VAL A 106 9.86 11.02 11.88
CA VAL A 106 10.33 10.81 10.51
C VAL A 106 10.96 9.43 10.36
N ARG A 107 11.81 9.02 11.31
CA ARG A 107 12.44 7.70 11.31
C ARG A 107 11.40 6.57 11.38
N LEU A 108 10.37 6.69 12.24
CA LEU A 108 9.27 5.72 12.28
C LEU A 108 8.55 5.57 10.93
N THR A 109 8.37 6.68 10.19
CA THR A 109 7.80 6.64 8.84
C THR A 109 8.73 5.90 7.87
N LEU A 110 10.04 6.15 7.93
CA LEU A 110 11.05 5.51 7.08
C LEU A 110 11.26 4.01 7.38
N GLU A 111 11.11 3.62 8.64
CA GLU A 111 11.27 2.23 9.11
C GLU A 111 10.02 1.38 8.87
N HIS A 112 8.88 2.00 8.55
CA HIS A 112 7.64 1.27 8.32
C HIS A 112 7.79 0.26 7.15
N PRO A 113 7.34 -1.00 7.29
CA PRO A 113 7.56 -2.05 6.29
C PRO A 113 7.03 -1.73 4.89
N LEU A 114 5.97 -0.92 4.80
CA LEU A 114 5.37 -0.51 3.52
C LEU A 114 6.06 0.70 2.88
N TYR A 115 6.89 1.45 3.60
CA TYR A 115 7.53 2.66 3.10
C TYR A 115 8.35 2.43 1.81
N PRO A 116 9.23 1.41 1.71
CA PRO A 116 10.02 1.19 0.50
C PRO A 116 9.17 0.94 -0.76
N THR A 117 7.97 0.39 -0.59
CA THR A 117 7.04 0.09 -1.69
C THR A 117 6.15 1.28 -2.01
N GLU A 118 5.49 1.87 -1.00
CA GLU A 118 4.50 2.94 -1.21
C GLU A 118 5.15 4.28 -1.56
N PHE A 119 6.37 4.55 -1.08
CA PHE A 119 7.13 5.76 -1.41
C PHE A 119 8.12 5.53 -2.56
N SER A 120 7.96 4.47 -3.37
CA SER A 120 8.79 4.23 -4.55
C SER A 120 8.29 5.02 -5.76
N PHE A 121 8.60 6.31 -5.79
CA PHE A 121 8.16 7.20 -6.85
C PHE A 121 9.07 7.19 -8.09
N PRO A 122 8.52 7.31 -9.32
CA PRO A 122 9.27 7.46 -10.56
C PRO A 122 9.85 8.88 -10.72
N SER A 123 10.58 9.37 -9.71
CA SER A 123 11.07 10.76 -9.65
C SER A 123 12.13 11.13 -10.70
N TYR A 124 12.54 10.13 -11.49
CA TYR A 124 13.33 10.31 -12.70
C TYR A 124 12.51 10.81 -13.91
N GLU A 125 11.19 10.81 -13.87
CA GLU A 125 10.35 11.40 -14.92
C GLU A 125 10.45 12.94 -14.93
N GLU A 126 10.11 13.58 -16.05
CA GLU A 126 10.33 15.03 -16.25
C GLU A 126 9.37 15.89 -15.44
N GLU A 127 8.14 15.41 -15.25
CA GLU A 127 7.09 16.13 -14.52
C GLU A 127 7.28 16.07 -12.99
N TRP A 128 8.25 15.28 -12.51
CA TRP A 128 8.52 15.10 -11.10
C TRP A 128 9.49 16.13 -10.54
N VAL A 129 9.16 16.66 -9.36
CA VAL A 129 9.98 17.61 -8.63
C VAL A 129 10.60 16.93 -7.42
N VAL A 130 11.92 16.70 -7.49
CA VAL A 130 12.71 16.25 -6.34
C VAL A 130 13.06 17.45 -5.47
N VAL A 131 12.61 17.44 -4.22
CA VAL A 131 12.99 18.46 -3.24
C VAL A 131 14.42 18.19 -2.78
N LYS A 132 15.37 18.89 -3.40
CA LYS A 132 16.82 18.70 -3.15
C LYS A 132 17.16 18.89 -1.68
N LYS A 133 18.01 18.00 -1.15
CA LYS A 133 18.63 18.15 0.18
C LYS A 133 19.37 19.49 0.26
N CYS A 134 19.22 20.19 1.38
CA CYS A 134 19.91 21.45 1.62
C CYS A 134 21.44 21.19 1.74
N LEU A 135 22.27 21.98 1.05
CA LEU A 135 23.74 21.86 1.03
C LEU A 135 24.39 21.91 2.43
N LYS A 136 23.73 22.56 3.41
CA LYS A 136 24.14 22.56 4.82
C LYS A 136 23.48 21.40 5.57
N LYS A 137 24.00 20.19 5.39
CA LYS A 137 23.43 18.92 5.92
C LYS A 137 23.05 19.01 7.41
N SER A 138 23.91 19.58 8.27
CA SER A 138 23.68 19.61 9.72
C SER A 138 22.51 20.50 10.19
N LYS A 139 22.31 21.69 9.60
CA LYS A 139 21.24 22.62 10.00
C LYS A 139 19.87 22.20 9.45
N ALA A 140 19.82 21.70 8.23
CA ALA A 140 18.57 21.22 7.62
C ALA A 140 18.09 19.91 8.25
N MET A 141 19.01 19.03 8.69
CA MET A 141 18.65 17.83 9.42
C MET A 141 18.03 18.12 10.80
N LYS A 142 18.44 19.22 11.45
CA LYS A 142 17.91 19.68 12.75
C LYS A 142 16.69 20.60 12.64
N SER A 143 16.17 20.84 11.43
CA SER A 143 14.99 21.68 11.25
C SER A 143 13.75 20.99 11.82
N THR A 144 13.01 21.71 12.66
CA THR A 144 11.74 21.27 13.29
C THR A 144 10.52 21.95 12.66
N LYS A 145 10.71 22.60 11.50
CA LYS A 145 9.61 23.20 10.74
C LYS A 145 8.73 22.10 10.18
N LEU A 146 7.43 22.21 10.42
CA LEU A 146 6.41 21.27 9.93
C LEU A 146 5.51 21.98 8.92
N LEU A 147 5.12 21.25 7.88
CA LEU A 147 4.06 21.60 6.95
C LEU A 147 3.18 20.37 6.78
N ALA A 148 1.93 20.44 7.21
CA ALA A 148 0.97 19.39 6.91
C ALA A 148 0.29 19.69 5.58
N ILE A 149 0.05 18.67 4.76
CA ILE A 149 -0.70 18.77 3.52
C ILE A 149 -1.74 17.66 3.43
N ASP A 150 -2.73 17.90 2.59
CA ASP A 150 -3.68 16.90 2.10
C ASP A 150 -4.19 17.36 0.72
N CYS A 151 -4.54 16.41 -0.13
CA CYS A 151 -4.98 16.65 -1.50
C CYS A 151 -6.33 15.99 -1.79
N GLU A 152 -7.12 16.64 -2.63
CA GLU A 152 -8.27 16.01 -3.27
C GLU A 152 -7.90 15.59 -4.70
N MET A 153 -8.27 14.36 -5.07
CA MET A 153 -7.95 13.76 -6.37
C MET A 153 -9.18 13.21 -7.08
N VAL A 154 -9.25 13.43 -8.39
CA VAL A 154 -10.29 12.91 -9.29
C VAL A 154 -9.74 11.83 -10.21
N LEU A 155 -10.61 10.98 -10.74
CA LEU A 155 -10.25 9.96 -11.73
C LEU A 155 -10.30 10.56 -13.14
N CYS A 156 -9.19 10.49 -13.86
CA CYS A 156 -9.11 10.85 -15.27
C CYS A 156 -9.57 9.71 -16.20
N GLU A 157 -9.91 10.06 -17.45
CA GLU A 157 -10.30 9.08 -18.48
C GLU A 157 -9.19 8.08 -18.82
N ASP A 158 -7.92 8.46 -18.63
CA ASP A 158 -6.76 7.59 -18.81
C ASP A 158 -6.55 6.60 -17.63
N GLY A 159 -7.45 6.62 -16.65
CA GLY A 159 -7.41 5.78 -15.45
C GLY A 159 -6.46 6.27 -14.36
N THR A 160 -5.83 7.44 -14.52
CA THR A 160 -4.94 8.03 -13.51
C THR A 160 -5.71 8.92 -12.53
N ASP A 161 -5.23 9.01 -11.29
CA ASP A 161 -5.71 10.02 -10.34
C ASP A 161 -4.99 11.35 -10.58
N ALA A 162 -5.74 12.45 -10.63
CA ALA A 162 -5.20 13.80 -10.81
C ALA A 162 -5.61 14.74 -9.67
N LEU A 163 -4.67 15.60 -9.27
CA LEU A 163 -4.86 16.63 -8.26
C LEU A 163 -5.88 17.67 -8.71
N VAL A 164 -6.85 17.96 -7.86
CA VAL A 164 -7.84 19.03 -8.07
C VAL A 164 -7.91 20.05 -6.94
N ARG A 165 -7.41 19.71 -5.75
CA ARG A 165 -7.25 20.68 -4.66
C ARG A 165 -6.10 20.26 -3.77
N VAL A 166 -5.34 21.24 -3.29
CA VAL A 166 -4.28 21.02 -2.30
C VAL A 166 -4.46 22.00 -1.15
N CYS A 167 -4.42 21.49 0.07
CA CYS A 167 -4.45 22.29 1.28
C CYS A 167 -3.17 22.05 2.08
N GLY A 168 -2.72 23.05 2.83
CA GLY A 168 -1.60 22.86 3.75
C GLY A 168 -1.47 23.92 4.82
N VAL A 169 -1.06 23.49 6.01
CA VAL A 169 -0.98 24.28 7.23
C VAL A 169 0.38 24.15 7.91
N ASP A 170 0.82 25.22 8.58
CA ASP A 170 2.02 25.15 9.42
C ASP A 170 1.76 24.51 10.78
N ARG A 171 2.83 24.43 11.60
CA ARG A 171 2.80 23.94 12.98
C ARG A 171 1.75 24.61 13.87
N ASN A 172 1.34 25.84 13.58
CA ASN A 172 0.34 26.59 14.35
C ASN A 172 -1.06 26.49 13.72
N LEU A 173 -1.27 25.53 12.82
CA LEU A 173 -2.50 25.35 12.04
C LEU A 173 -2.86 26.57 11.17
N LYS A 174 -1.88 27.43 10.85
CA LYS A 174 -2.11 28.55 9.93
C LYS A 174 -1.99 28.06 8.50
N VAL A 175 -3.01 28.35 7.70
CA VAL A 175 -3.05 28.07 6.26
C VAL A 175 -1.85 28.68 5.56
N LYS A 176 -1.21 27.86 4.72
CA LYS A 176 -0.08 28.26 3.86
C LYS A 176 -0.33 28.03 2.38
N ILE A 177 -1.21 27.10 2.04
CA ILE A 177 -1.67 26.84 0.68
C ILE A 177 -3.10 26.30 0.76
N ASP A 178 -3.98 26.78 -0.10
CA ASP A 178 -5.34 26.28 -0.34
C ASP A 178 -5.67 26.65 -1.78
N GLU A 179 -5.41 25.73 -2.70
CA GLU A 179 -5.47 26.01 -4.13
C GLU A 179 -6.31 24.92 -4.81
N VAL A 180 -7.24 25.35 -5.66
CA VAL A 180 -7.94 24.48 -6.61
C VAL A 180 -7.07 24.38 -7.85
N VAL A 181 -6.86 23.17 -8.35
CA VAL A 181 -5.89 22.85 -9.39
C VAL A 181 -6.60 22.35 -10.64
N ASN A 182 -6.20 22.90 -11.78
CA ASN A 182 -6.60 22.36 -13.07
C ASN A 182 -5.74 21.14 -13.41
N PRO A 183 -6.34 19.93 -13.53
CA PRO A 183 -5.58 18.71 -13.81
C PRO A 183 -5.02 18.66 -15.25
N ASN A 184 -5.43 19.57 -16.14
CA ASN A 184 -5.06 19.59 -17.56
C ASN A 184 -5.34 18.26 -18.28
N LYS A 185 -6.34 17.51 -17.79
CA LYS A 185 -6.75 16.21 -18.32
C LYS A 185 -8.28 16.06 -18.26
N PRO A 186 -8.89 15.31 -19.20
CA PRO A 186 -10.29 14.94 -19.11
C PRO A 186 -10.59 14.10 -17.85
N ILE A 187 -11.61 14.53 -17.11
CA ILE A 187 -12.04 13.88 -15.86
C ILE A 187 -13.17 12.89 -16.17
N ALA A 188 -12.98 11.63 -15.77
CA ALA A 188 -13.99 10.59 -15.88
C ALA A 188 -14.94 10.57 -14.68
N ASP A 189 -14.41 10.81 -13.47
CA ASP A 189 -15.19 10.81 -12.24
C ASP A 189 -14.59 11.79 -11.21
N TYR A 190 -15.38 12.80 -10.84
CA TYR A 190 -15.02 13.81 -9.83
C TYR A 190 -15.00 13.26 -8.41
N ARG A 191 -15.63 12.09 -8.19
CA ARG A 191 -15.80 11.49 -6.86
C ARG A 191 -16.42 12.48 -5.86
N SER A 192 -17.42 13.25 -6.29
CA SER A 192 -17.95 14.39 -5.54
C SER A 192 -18.42 14.05 -4.12
N ASP A 193 -18.92 12.83 -3.90
CA ASP A 193 -19.29 12.34 -2.56
C ASP A 193 -18.11 12.22 -1.60
N ILE A 194 -16.89 12.10 -2.14
CA ILE A 194 -15.63 12.01 -1.42
C ILE A 194 -14.90 13.35 -1.46
N THR A 195 -14.66 13.93 -2.63
CA THR A 195 -13.81 15.13 -2.79
C THR A 195 -14.53 16.44 -2.51
N GLY A 196 -15.87 16.42 -2.54
CA GLY A 196 -16.68 17.65 -2.53
C GLY A 196 -16.56 18.50 -3.79
N MET A 197 -15.83 18.04 -4.82
CA MET A 197 -15.55 18.78 -6.05
C MET A 197 -16.57 18.45 -7.14
N SER A 198 -16.93 19.45 -7.94
CA SER A 198 -17.78 19.32 -9.13
C SER A 198 -17.12 19.96 -10.36
N ALA A 199 -17.69 19.70 -11.54
CA ALA A 199 -17.25 20.34 -12.79
C ALA A 199 -17.29 21.87 -12.72
N LYS A 200 -18.23 22.45 -11.95
CA LYS A 200 -18.35 23.91 -11.78
C LYS A 200 -17.22 24.50 -10.95
N ASP A 201 -16.68 23.73 -10.00
CA ASP A 201 -15.60 24.20 -9.12
C ASP A 201 -14.25 24.25 -9.86
N LEU A 202 -14.13 23.52 -10.97
CA LEU A 202 -12.95 23.53 -11.85
C LEU A 202 -13.10 24.46 -13.05
N ASP A 203 -14.28 25.04 -13.27
CA ASP A 203 -14.51 25.93 -14.39
C ASP A 203 -13.70 27.22 -14.22
N GLY A 204 -12.93 27.58 -15.25
CA GLY A 204 -12.05 28.74 -15.23
C GLY A 204 -10.84 28.65 -14.31
N VAL A 205 -10.58 27.51 -13.63
CA VAL A 205 -9.39 27.34 -12.79
C VAL A 205 -8.13 27.32 -13.66
N THR A 206 -7.19 28.23 -13.37
CA THR A 206 -5.93 28.37 -14.12
C THR A 206 -4.71 27.85 -13.37
N CYS A 207 -4.80 27.66 -12.04
CA CYS A 207 -3.70 27.16 -11.23
C CYS A 207 -3.34 25.74 -11.68
N SER A 208 -2.09 25.53 -12.08
CA SER A 208 -1.62 24.24 -12.58
C SER A 208 -0.88 23.45 -11.50
N LEU A 209 -0.71 22.14 -11.72
CA LEU A 209 0.17 21.31 -10.90
C LEU A 209 1.57 21.92 -10.73
N LYS A 210 2.10 22.54 -11.80
CA LYS A 210 3.43 23.16 -11.79
C LYS A 210 3.49 24.37 -10.84
N ASP A 211 2.44 25.16 -10.76
CA ASP A 211 2.37 26.32 -9.85
C ASP A 211 2.38 25.86 -8.39
N VAL A 212 1.61 24.81 -8.09
CA VAL A 212 1.61 24.15 -6.78
C VAL A 212 2.98 23.58 -6.44
N GLN A 213 3.62 22.87 -7.38
CA GLN A 213 4.96 22.31 -7.18
C GLN A 213 6.00 23.39 -6.87
N ILE A 214 5.95 24.55 -7.54
CA ILE A 214 6.86 25.67 -7.26
C ILE A 214 6.65 26.18 -5.83
N SER A 215 5.41 26.38 -5.41
CA SER A 215 5.06 26.84 -4.07
C SER A 215 5.51 25.84 -2.99
N LEU A 216 5.14 24.56 -3.14
CA LEU A 216 5.51 23.51 -2.19
C LEU A 216 7.01 23.29 -2.13
N LYS A 217 7.73 23.29 -3.26
CA LYS A 217 9.20 23.17 -3.28
C LYS A 217 9.86 24.27 -2.46
N LYS A 218 9.35 25.51 -2.54
CA LYS A 218 9.85 26.63 -1.72
C LYS A 218 9.56 26.40 -0.24
N MET A 219 8.37 25.91 0.12
CA MET A 219 7.97 25.69 1.51
C MET A 219 8.69 24.49 2.17
N LEU A 220 8.92 23.43 1.38
CA LEU A 220 9.60 22.20 1.80
C LEU A 220 11.13 22.33 1.80
N SER A 221 11.66 23.42 1.23
CA SER A 221 13.08 23.72 1.24
C SER A 221 13.64 23.88 2.67
N HIS A 222 14.96 23.83 2.82
CA HIS A 222 15.66 24.00 4.11
C HIS A 222 15.30 22.97 5.18
N GLY A 223 14.86 21.77 4.77
CA GLY A 223 14.66 20.64 5.67
C GLY A 223 13.35 20.65 6.44
N THR A 224 12.36 21.45 6.00
CA THR A 224 10.98 21.34 6.48
C THR A 224 10.49 19.90 6.35
N ILE A 225 9.80 19.44 7.39
CA ILE A 225 9.23 18.10 7.47
C ILE A 225 7.79 18.18 6.99
N LEU A 226 7.44 17.31 6.06
CA LEU A 226 6.08 17.16 5.57
C LEU A 226 5.30 16.27 6.53
N VAL A 227 4.05 16.61 6.80
CA VAL A 227 3.14 15.85 7.66
C VAL A 227 1.86 15.55 6.87
N GLY A 228 1.24 14.40 7.09
CA GLY A 228 -0.05 14.09 6.49
C GLY A 228 -0.49 12.66 6.82
N HIS A 229 -1.42 12.10 6.06
CA HIS A 229 -1.96 10.77 6.29
C HIS A 229 -2.02 9.96 5.00
N SER A 230 -1.26 8.86 4.90
CA SER A 230 -1.02 8.15 3.63
C SER A 230 -0.48 9.10 2.55
N VAL A 231 0.54 9.85 2.94
CA VAL A 231 1.15 10.99 2.21
C VAL A 231 1.72 10.57 0.86
N ASN A 232 1.97 9.28 0.66
CA ASN A 232 2.41 8.74 -0.61
C ASN A 232 1.41 9.01 -1.75
N ASN A 233 0.11 9.03 -1.44
CA ASN A 233 -0.93 9.33 -2.44
C ASN A 233 -0.87 10.82 -2.85
N ASP A 234 -0.73 11.72 -1.89
CA ASP A 234 -0.57 13.16 -2.13
C ASP A 234 0.68 13.45 -2.95
N LEU A 235 1.82 12.88 -2.53
CA LEU A 235 3.11 13.07 -3.22
C LEU A 235 3.08 12.53 -4.65
N GLN A 236 2.36 11.43 -4.89
CA GLN A 236 2.13 10.90 -6.23
C GLN A 236 1.31 11.85 -7.09
N ALA A 237 0.20 12.38 -6.58
CA ALA A 237 -0.65 13.33 -7.29
C ALA A 237 0.07 14.66 -7.55
N LEU A 238 0.89 15.10 -6.59
CA LEU A 238 1.74 16.29 -6.67
C LEU A 238 2.99 16.09 -7.55
N LYS A 239 3.28 14.84 -7.95
CA LYS A 239 4.55 14.43 -8.59
C LYS A 239 5.76 15.03 -7.87
N LEU A 240 5.78 14.91 -6.54
CA LEU A 240 6.79 15.50 -5.67
C LEU A 240 7.52 14.40 -4.90
N ASP A 241 8.85 14.43 -4.92
CA ASP A 241 9.68 13.49 -4.13
C ASP A 241 10.34 14.23 -2.98
N HIS A 242 9.90 13.93 -1.76
CA HIS A 242 10.39 14.52 -0.52
C HIS A 242 10.56 13.43 0.56
N THR A 243 11.74 13.35 1.15
CA THR A 243 12.09 12.23 2.05
C THR A 243 11.81 12.49 3.53
N LYS A 244 11.69 13.75 3.96
CA LYS A 244 11.46 14.09 5.38
C LYS A 244 9.96 14.17 5.63
N VAL A 245 9.33 13.02 5.84
CA VAL A 245 7.88 12.87 5.99
C VAL A 245 7.55 12.27 7.35
N ILE A 246 6.51 12.78 8.00
CA ILE A 246 5.79 12.15 9.11
C ILE A 246 4.44 11.71 8.57
N ASP A 247 4.28 10.42 8.34
CA ASP A 247 3.01 9.86 7.89
C ASP A 247 2.21 9.34 9.09
N THR A 248 1.10 9.99 9.39
CA THR A 248 0.24 9.61 10.53
C THR A 248 -0.37 8.22 10.35
N SER A 249 -0.43 7.67 9.14
CA SER A 249 -0.88 6.29 8.91
C SER A 249 0.18 5.24 9.27
N TYR A 250 1.46 5.65 9.43
CA TYR A 250 2.59 4.76 9.76
C TYR A 250 3.08 4.89 11.21
N ILE A 251 2.94 6.08 11.82
CA ILE A 251 3.40 6.31 13.20
C ILE A 251 2.40 5.85 14.27
N PHE A 252 1.21 5.43 13.84
CA PHE A 252 0.19 4.78 14.66
C PHE A 252 -0.10 3.39 14.09
N LYS A 253 -0.40 2.43 14.96
CA LYS A 253 -0.59 1.03 14.59
C LYS A 253 -1.71 0.40 15.41
N PHE A 254 -2.31 -0.66 14.86
CA PHE A 254 -3.17 -1.54 15.64
C PHE A 254 -2.31 -2.53 16.44
N ALA A 255 -2.79 -2.90 17.63
CA ALA A 255 -2.13 -3.87 18.51
C ALA A 255 -1.84 -5.22 17.81
N HIS A 256 -2.78 -5.68 16.99
CA HIS A 256 -2.79 -7.05 16.47
C HIS A 256 -2.88 -7.13 14.95
N THR A 257 -2.76 -6.00 14.24
CA THR A 257 -2.87 -5.99 12.77
C THR A 257 -1.87 -5.04 12.13
N ASN A 258 -1.41 -5.38 10.93
CA ASN A 258 -0.57 -4.52 10.10
C ASN A 258 -1.38 -3.55 9.23
N ARG A 259 -2.67 -3.34 9.55
CA ARG A 259 -3.52 -2.41 8.81
C ARG A 259 -3.16 -0.98 9.20
N LYS A 260 -3.24 -0.07 8.22
CA LYS A 260 -3.12 1.36 8.47
C LYS A 260 -4.44 1.87 9.05
N PRO A 261 -4.44 2.57 10.19
CA PRO A 261 -5.65 3.20 10.70
C PRO A 261 -6.09 4.35 9.79
N SER A 262 -7.38 4.60 9.68
CA SER A 262 -7.88 5.76 8.94
C SER A 262 -7.70 7.05 9.75
N LEU A 263 -7.57 8.18 9.07
CA LEU A 263 -7.46 9.49 9.73
C LEU A 263 -8.66 9.77 10.65
N SER A 264 -9.88 9.46 10.19
CA SER A 264 -11.09 9.63 11.01
C SER A 264 -11.07 8.77 12.28
N LEU A 265 -10.57 7.53 12.21
CA LEU A 265 -10.43 6.68 13.38
C LEU A 265 -9.39 7.25 14.35
N LEU A 266 -8.24 7.71 13.83
CA LEU A 266 -7.20 8.34 14.62
C LEU A 266 -7.70 9.58 15.37
N CYS A 267 -8.42 10.47 14.68
CA CYS A 267 -9.00 11.66 15.30
C CYS A 267 -9.94 11.28 16.45
N LYS A 268 -10.85 10.33 16.20
CA LYS A 268 -11.79 9.89 17.22
C LYS A 268 -11.07 9.24 18.41
N ALA A 269 -10.18 8.28 18.16
CA ALA A 269 -9.53 7.48 19.20
C ALA A 269 -8.46 8.26 19.99
N LYS A 270 -7.75 9.20 19.35
CA LYS A 270 -6.59 9.88 19.96
C LYS A 270 -6.83 11.34 20.28
N LEU A 271 -7.73 12.03 19.58
CA LEU A 271 -8.06 13.42 19.87
C LEU A 271 -9.41 13.57 20.56
N GLY A 272 -10.26 12.53 20.55
CA GLY A 272 -11.64 12.62 21.04
C GLY A 272 -12.56 13.41 20.11
N ASP A 273 -12.09 13.76 18.91
CA ASP A 273 -12.78 14.61 17.95
C ASP A 273 -13.26 13.78 16.75
N GLU A 274 -14.53 13.92 16.37
CA GLU A 274 -15.02 13.40 15.10
C GLU A 274 -14.56 14.33 13.97
N LEU A 275 -13.67 13.82 13.11
CA LEU A 275 -13.12 14.59 12.00
C LEU A 275 -14.19 15.09 11.03
N ARG A 276 -15.18 14.24 10.75
CA ARG A 276 -16.29 14.55 9.84
C ARG A 276 -17.52 13.75 10.21
N LYS A 277 -18.69 14.31 9.92
CA LYS A 277 -19.98 13.63 10.07
C LYS A 277 -20.17 12.62 8.93
N ASP A 278 -20.89 11.54 9.21
CA ASP A 278 -21.22 10.54 8.19
C ASP A 278 -21.90 11.17 6.97
N GLY A 279 -21.44 10.77 5.78
CA GLY A 279 -21.96 11.25 4.49
C GLY A 279 -21.49 12.65 4.09
N ARG A 280 -20.62 13.32 4.86
CA ARG A 280 -19.96 14.55 4.40
C ARG A 280 -18.75 14.22 3.52
N PRO A 281 -18.53 14.97 2.43
CA PRO A 281 -17.30 14.86 1.66
C PRO A 281 -16.10 15.25 2.52
N HIS A 282 -14.93 14.80 2.10
CA HIS A 282 -13.64 15.20 2.64
C HIS A 282 -13.39 16.68 2.38
N ASN A 283 -12.51 17.24 3.21
CA ASN A 283 -12.04 18.60 3.07
C ASN A 283 -10.55 18.59 3.39
N CYS A 284 -9.71 18.79 2.36
CA CYS A 284 -8.27 18.76 2.55
C CYS A 284 -7.73 19.69 3.64
N MET A 285 -8.43 20.78 3.98
CA MET A 285 -7.98 21.68 5.04
C MET A 285 -8.17 21.06 6.42
N ASP A 286 -9.33 20.46 6.65
CA ASP A 286 -9.64 19.76 7.90
C ASP A 286 -8.72 18.55 8.08
N ASP A 287 -8.46 17.82 7.00
CA ASP A 287 -7.59 16.63 6.96
C ASP A 287 -6.12 16.98 7.25
N ALA A 288 -5.58 18.02 6.59
CA ALA A 288 -4.24 18.51 6.87
C ALA A 288 -4.11 19.02 8.31
N CYS A 289 -5.12 19.73 8.83
CA CYS A 289 -5.16 20.17 10.22
C CYS A 289 -5.19 18.98 11.19
N ALA A 290 -5.99 17.97 10.91
CA ALA A 290 -6.12 16.76 11.72
C ALA A 290 -4.82 15.96 11.78
N ALA A 291 -4.17 15.76 10.64
CA ALA A 291 -2.87 15.12 10.56
C ALA A 291 -1.80 15.91 11.35
N MET A 292 -1.80 17.25 11.25
CA MET A 292 -0.92 18.10 12.05
C MET A 292 -1.19 17.93 13.55
N LYS A 293 -2.46 17.99 13.99
CA LYS A 293 -2.83 17.82 15.41
C LYS A 293 -2.36 16.47 15.97
N LEU A 294 -2.56 15.38 15.23
CA LEU A 294 -2.09 14.04 15.61
C LEU A 294 -0.56 13.98 15.74
N ALA A 295 0.17 14.54 14.77
CA ALA A 295 1.62 14.61 14.83
C ALA A 295 2.11 15.43 16.03
N LEU A 296 1.51 16.59 16.30
CA LEU A 296 1.86 17.43 17.45
C LEU A 296 1.59 16.73 18.78
N ALA A 297 0.43 16.09 18.92
CA ALA A 297 0.11 15.34 20.13
C ALA A 297 1.13 14.19 20.39
N ARG A 298 1.61 13.52 19.34
CA ARG A 298 2.71 12.54 19.43
C ARG A 298 4.04 13.18 19.83
N LEU A 299 4.39 14.32 19.25
CA LEU A 299 5.62 15.05 19.56
C LEU A 299 5.64 15.55 21.01
N GLU A 300 4.49 15.93 21.54
CA GLU A 300 4.31 16.40 22.91
C GLU A 300 4.18 15.27 23.94
N GLY A 301 4.16 14.00 23.49
CA GLY A 301 4.00 12.83 24.35
C GLY A 301 2.62 12.71 24.99
N LYS A 302 1.61 13.40 24.45
CA LYS A 302 0.23 13.40 24.97
C LYS A 302 -0.55 12.13 24.61
N ILE A 303 -0.14 11.46 23.54
CA ILE A 303 -0.78 10.25 23.02
C ILE A 303 0.25 9.18 22.64
N ASP A 304 -0.09 7.92 22.90
CA ASP A 304 0.67 6.76 22.44
C ASP A 304 0.44 6.46 20.94
N ASP A 305 1.14 5.45 20.40
CA ASP A 305 1.01 4.98 19.01
C ASP A 305 -0.01 3.86 18.77
N GLU A 306 -0.59 3.27 19.81
CA GLU A 306 -1.36 2.03 19.70
C GLU A 306 -2.86 2.29 19.71
N ILE A 307 -3.59 1.76 18.73
CA ILE A 307 -5.04 1.90 18.63
C ILE A 307 -5.67 0.55 18.90
N THR A 308 -6.60 0.53 19.83
CA THR A 308 -7.59 -0.54 19.97
C THR A 308 -8.73 -0.27 18.98
N GLU A 309 -9.04 -1.22 18.09
CA GLU A 309 -10.25 -1.12 17.27
C GLU A 309 -11.46 -1.19 18.23
N GLU A 310 -12.12 -0.06 18.47
CA GLU A 310 -13.49 -0.08 19.00
C GLU A 310 -14.41 -0.54 17.88
N VAL A 311 -14.68 -1.85 17.86
CA VAL A 311 -15.57 -2.43 16.87
C VAL A 311 -17.00 -2.02 17.24
N LYS A 312 -17.63 -1.20 16.40
CA LYS A 312 -19.09 -0.97 16.53
C LYS A 312 -19.76 -2.33 16.33
N GLU A 313 -20.58 -2.79 17.27
CA GLU A 313 -21.35 -4.06 17.18
C GLU A 313 -22.10 -4.24 15.84
N LEU A 314 -22.45 -3.13 15.18
CA LEU A 314 -23.10 -3.15 13.87
C LEU A 314 -22.19 -3.61 12.72
N ASP A 315 -20.87 -3.46 12.83
CA ASP A 315 -19.92 -3.94 11.81
C ASP A 315 -19.50 -5.40 12.01
N THR A 316 -19.60 -5.92 13.25
CA THR A 316 -19.43 -7.36 13.50
C THR A 316 -20.64 -8.19 13.08
N ALA A 317 -21.82 -7.57 12.96
CA ALA A 317 -23.02 -8.21 12.43
C ALA A 317 -23.07 -8.28 10.90
N LYS A 318 -21.95 -8.09 10.18
CA LYS A 318 -21.94 -8.02 8.71
C LYS A 318 -20.98 -9.03 8.08
N LEU A 319 -21.45 -9.69 7.01
CA LEU A 319 -20.59 -10.41 6.08
C LEU A 319 -20.35 -9.58 4.82
N PHE A 320 -19.10 -9.52 4.35
CA PHE A 320 -18.77 -8.83 3.12
C PHE A 320 -18.80 -9.81 1.95
N VAL A 321 -19.59 -9.50 0.92
CA VAL A 321 -19.76 -10.35 -0.28
C VAL A 321 -19.21 -9.61 -1.49
N HIS A 322 -18.28 -10.24 -2.22
CA HIS A 322 -17.65 -9.62 -3.39
C HIS A 322 -17.53 -10.58 -4.57
N ARG A 323 -17.25 -9.98 -5.75
CA ARG A 323 -17.31 -10.60 -7.08
C ARG A 323 -18.70 -11.15 -7.43
N ILE A 324 -19.74 -10.43 -7.03
CA ILE A 324 -21.11 -10.83 -7.35
C ILE A 324 -21.37 -10.47 -8.82
N PRO A 325 -21.74 -11.44 -9.68
CA PRO A 325 -22.06 -11.15 -11.07
C PRO A 325 -23.23 -10.16 -11.19
N THR A 326 -23.18 -9.22 -12.14
CA THR A 326 -24.17 -8.13 -12.28
C THR A 326 -25.59 -8.60 -12.61
N ASP A 327 -25.75 -9.84 -13.05
CA ASP A 327 -27.03 -10.48 -13.35
C ASP A 327 -27.62 -11.24 -12.16
N ILE A 328 -26.96 -11.23 -11.01
CA ILE A 328 -27.45 -11.73 -9.72
C ILE A 328 -28.05 -10.54 -8.96
N PHE A 329 -29.27 -10.69 -8.46
CA PHE A 329 -29.96 -9.63 -7.74
C PHE A 329 -29.95 -9.86 -6.22
N THR A 330 -30.39 -8.87 -5.44
CA THR A 330 -30.41 -8.95 -3.97
C THR A 330 -31.24 -10.11 -3.43
N ASN A 331 -32.33 -10.48 -4.10
CA ASN A 331 -33.14 -11.64 -3.71
C ASN A 331 -32.41 -12.97 -3.93
N ASP A 332 -31.59 -13.07 -4.98
CA ASP A 332 -30.78 -14.26 -5.24
C ASP A 332 -29.69 -14.42 -4.17
N LEU A 333 -29.08 -13.31 -3.74
CA LEU A 333 -28.09 -13.30 -2.65
C LEU A 333 -28.66 -13.80 -1.33
N LYS A 334 -29.93 -13.50 -1.03
CA LYS A 334 -30.62 -14.02 0.16
C LYS A 334 -30.81 -15.54 0.12
N ASN A 335 -30.87 -16.13 -1.08
CA ASN A 335 -30.94 -17.59 -1.23
C ASN A 335 -29.56 -18.24 -1.14
N ILE A 336 -28.50 -17.50 -1.46
CA ILE A 336 -27.10 -17.97 -1.39
C ILE A 336 -26.58 -17.92 0.06
N LEU A 337 -26.95 -16.88 0.80
CA LEU A 337 -26.48 -16.68 2.18
C LEU A 337 -27.45 -17.32 3.19
N PRO A 338 -26.97 -18.18 4.10
CA PRO A 338 -27.81 -18.76 5.13
C PRO A 338 -28.19 -17.72 6.18
N GLY A 339 -29.43 -17.79 6.67
CA GLY A 339 -29.96 -16.91 7.72
C GLY A 339 -30.71 -15.69 7.17
N ASP A 340 -31.42 -14.99 8.06
CA ASP A 340 -32.13 -13.76 7.69
C ASP A 340 -31.14 -12.59 7.68
N CYS A 341 -30.96 -11.98 6.51
CA CYS A 341 -30.04 -10.86 6.36
C CYS A 341 -30.59 -9.79 5.41
N THR A 342 -30.20 -8.55 5.67
CA THR A 342 -30.45 -7.41 4.78
C THR A 342 -29.25 -7.19 3.89
N ILE A 343 -29.47 -7.10 2.57
CA ILE A 343 -28.40 -6.90 1.59
C ILE A 343 -28.28 -5.41 1.26
N GLU A 344 -27.13 -4.83 1.57
CA GLU A 344 -26.76 -3.45 1.23
C GLU A 344 -25.70 -3.46 0.13
N VAL A 345 -26.02 -2.92 -1.05
CA VAL A 345 -25.08 -2.87 -2.19
C VAL A 345 -24.10 -1.71 -1.98
N ILE A 346 -22.79 -2.01 -1.99
CA ILE A 346 -21.75 -1.03 -1.62
C ILE A 346 -21.31 -0.23 -2.85
N LYS A 347 -20.95 -0.90 -3.97
CA LYS A 347 -20.57 -0.29 -5.26
C LYS A 347 -20.74 -1.29 -6.41
N LYS A 348 -21.14 -0.81 -7.60
CA LYS A 348 -20.99 -1.54 -8.88
C LYS A 348 -19.58 -1.29 -9.41
N ALA A 349 -18.64 -2.19 -9.13
CA ALA A 349 -17.25 -2.06 -9.56
C ALA A 349 -17.00 -2.89 -10.83
N LYS A 350 -16.75 -2.20 -11.96
CA LYS A 350 -16.57 -2.76 -13.33
C LYS A 350 -17.86 -3.33 -13.92
N LYS A 351 -18.00 -3.26 -15.25
CA LYS A 351 -19.22 -3.68 -16.00
C LYS A 351 -19.69 -5.13 -15.74
N THR A 352 -18.93 -5.96 -15.01
CA THR A 352 -19.19 -7.40 -14.84
C THR A 352 -19.50 -7.83 -13.40
N TYR A 353 -19.12 -7.08 -12.36
CA TYR A 353 -19.31 -7.51 -10.97
C TYR A 353 -19.68 -6.36 -10.01
N TYR A 354 -20.20 -6.69 -8.83
CA TYR A 354 -20.43 -5.75 -7.74
C TYR A 354 -20.14 -6.37 -6.36
N SER A 355 -20.21 -5.55 -5.31
CA SER A 355 -20.03 -5.98 -3.91
C SER A 355 -21.18 -5.51 -3.03
N ALA A 356 -21.49 -6.28 -1.98
CA ALA A 356 -22.56 -6.00 -1.02
C ALA A 356 -22.17 -6.40 0.41
N ASN A 357 -22.78 -5.77 1.41
CA ASN A 357 -22.78 -6.23 2.79
C ASN A 357 -24.06 -7.03 3.04
N ALA A 358 -23.93 -8.20 3.65
CA ALA A 358 -25.05 -8.92 4.25
C ALA A 358 -25.08 -8.60 5.74
N ILE A 359 -26.13 -7.89 6.17
CA ILE A 359 -26.29 -7.36 7.52
C ILE A 359 -27.23 -8.29 8.29
N PHE A 360 -26.73 -8.86 9.37
CA PHE A 360 -27.44 -9.73 10.30
C PHE A 360 -27.85 -8.94 11.54
N LYS A 361 -28.67 -9.55 12.39
CA LYS A 361 -29.15 -8.93 13.61
C LYS A 361 -28.03 -8.68 14.63
N ASN A 362 -27.04 -9.57 14.67
CA ASN A 362 -25.91 -9.53 15.60
C ASN A 362 -24.71 -10.31 15.03
N GLN A 363 -23.56 -10.21 15.69
CA GLN A 363 -22.31 -10.89 15.31
C GLN A 363 -22.44 -12.42 15.29
N GLN A 364 -23.17 -12.99 16.26
CA GLN A 364 -23.32 -14.44 16.38
C GLN A 364 -24.05 -15.02 15.15
N GLU A 365 -25.13 -14.37 14.71
CA GLU A 365 -25.87 -14.77 13.51
C GLU A 365 -25.01 -14.63 12.24
N ALA A 366 -24.21 -13.57 12.12
CA ALA A 366 -23.28 -13.40 11.00
C ALA A 366 -22.21 -14.51 10.97
N PHE A 367 -21.66 -14.87 12.14
CA PHE A 367 -20.68 -15.95 12.25
C PHE A 367 -21.29 -17.31 11.94
N GLU A 368 -22.47 -17.62 12.49
CA GLU A 368 -23.17 -18.86 12.19
C GLU A 368 -23.53 -18.97 10.70
N ALA A 369 -23.92 -17.86 10.08
CA ALA A 369 -24.16 -17.81 8.64
C ALA A 369 -22.88 -18.12 7.87
N PHE A 370 -21.75 -17.52 8.26
CA PHE A 370 -20.46 -17.81 7.63
C PHE A 370 -20.05 -19.27 7.80
N GLU A 371 -20.22 -19.86 8.98
CA GLU A 371 -19.88 -21.26 9.26
C GLU A 371 -20.73 -22.23 8.42
N LYS A 372 -22.03 -21.95 8.29
CA LYS A 372 -22.97 -22.76 7.51
C LYS A 372 -22.73 -22.70 5.99
N LEU A 373 -22.00 -21.69 5.48
CA LEU A 373 -21.66 -21.60 4.07
C LEU A 373 -20.77 -22.76 3.64
N LYS A 374 -21.22 -23.47 2.60
CA LYS A 374 -20.42 -24.50 1.92
C LYS A 374 -19.45 -23.83 0.95
N GLY A 375 -18.17 -23.90 1.26
CA GLY A 375 -17.11 -23.32 0.45
C GLY A 375 -15.73 -23.56 1.06
N ASP A 376 -14.70 -23.50 0.23
CA ASP A 376 -13.32 -23.66 0.68
C ASP A 376 -12.91 -22.43 1.49
N LEU A 377 -12.38 -22.66 2.70
CA LEU A 377 -11.89 -21.60 3.58
C LEU A 377 -10.51 -21.14 3.11
N GLU A 378 -10.43 -19.88 2.72
CA GLU A 378 -9.24 -19.18 2.28
C GLU A 378 -9.00 -17.93 3.15
N LYS A 379 -7.87 -17.27 2.94
CA LYS A 379 -7.59 -15.95 3.50
C LYS A 379 -7.56 -14.91 2.39
N ASP A 380 -8.16 -13.75 2.63
CA ASP A 380 -8.09 -12.63 1.68
C ASP A 380 -6.67 -12.00 1.65
N LYS A 381 -6.46 -11.00 0.79
CA LYS A 381 -5.17 -10.29 0.65
C LYS A 381 -4.67 -9.61 1.95
N ILE A 382 -5.55 -9.45 2.92
CA ILE A 382 -5.31 -8.80 4.21
C ILE A 382 -5.28 -9.85 5.34
N GLY A 383 -5.45 -11.15 5.01
CA GLY A 383 -5.36 -12.27 5.94
C GLY A 383 -6.68 -12.70 6.58
N ARG A 384 -7.83 -12.14 6.19
CA ARG A 384 -9.13 -12.42 6.81
C ARG A 384 -9.76 -13.72 6.29
N PRO A 385 -10.52 -14.47 7.13
CA PRO A 385 -11.25 -15.65 6.68
C PRO A 385 -12.25 -15.32 5.57
N GLN A 386 -12.18 -16.09 4.50
CA GLN A 386 -12.99 -15.94 3.30
C GLN A 386 -13.42 -17.32 2.82
N LYS A 387 -14.65 -17.47 2.35
CA LYS A 387 -15.13 -18.69 1.70
C LYS A 387 -15.47 -18.41 0.24
N LEU A 388 -15.03 -19.29 -0.66
CA LEU A 388 -15.51 -19.34 -2.04
C LEU A 388 -16.80 -20.16 -2.06
N VAL A 389 -17.94 -19.49 -2.29
CA VAL A 389 -19.26 -20.11 -2.26
C VAL A 389 -19.75 -20.30 -3.68
N ASN A 390 -19.86 -21.55 -4.11
CA ASN A 390 -20.50 -21.91 -5.37
C ASN A 390 -22.01 -21.96 -5.17
N PHE A 391 -22.77 -21.43 -6.11
CA PHE A 391 -24.23 -21.41 -6.06
C PHE A 391 -24.85 -21.91 -7.36
N ASP A 392 -26.04 -22.49 -7.22
CA ASP A 392 -26.94 -22.85 -8.31
C ASP A 392 -28.33 -22.33 -7.94
N LEU A 393 -28.82 -21.36 -8.71
CA LEU A 393 -30.13 -20.77 -8.49
C LEU A 393 -31.16 -21.56 -9.28
N GLY A 394 -32.38 -21.71 -8.73
CA GLY A 394 -33.49 -22.39 -9.41
C GLY A 394 -33.89 -21.80 -10.77
N SER A 395 -33.35 -20.63 -11.14
CA SER A 395 -33.41 -20.05 -12.48
C SER A 395 -32.41 -20.66 -13.49
N GLY A 396 -31.62 -21.68 -13.10
CA GLY A 396 -30.56 -22.30 -13.90
C GLY A 396 -29.26 -21.49 -13.97
N LYS A 397 -29.09 -20.49 -13.10
CA LYS A 397 -27.88 -19.66 -13.04
C LYS A 397 -26.90 -20.25 -12.05
N THR A 398 -25.72 -20.59 -12.53
CA THR A 398 -24.61 -21.09 -11.69
C THR A 398 -23.47 -20.10 -11.66
N GLY A 399 -22.75 -20.05 -10.54
CA GLY A 399 -21.63 -19.14 -10.37
C GLY A 399 -20.96 -19.29 -9.02
N TYR A 400 -20.09 -18.34 -8.70
CA TYR A 400 -19.44 -18.27 -7.40
C TYR A 400 -19.43 -16.85 -6.87
N VAL A 401 -19.47 -16.72 -5.55
CA VAL A 401 -19.21 -15.47 -4.82
C VAL A 401 -18.19 -15.72 -3.74
N PHE A 402 -17.54 -14.66 -3.30
CA PHE A 402 -16.69 -14.72 -2.13
C PHE A 402 -17.38 -14.04 -0.96
N VAL A 403 -17.43 -14.74 0.17
CA VAL A 403 -17.97 -14.22 1.43
C VAL A 403 -16.84 -14.12 2.43
N CYS A 404 -16.68 -12.97 3.07
CA CYS A 404 -15.62 -12.72 4.06
C CYS A 404 -16.23 -12.38 5.42
N LEU A 405 -15.66 -12.96 6.47
CA LEU A 405 -15.83 -12.46 7.83
C LEU A 405 -15.06 -11.15 7.98
N ARG A 406 -15.66 -10.17 8.67
CA ARG A 406 -14.93 -8.94 8.99
C ARG A 406 -13.97 -9.11 10.17
N GLU A 407 -14.13 -10.15 11.00
CA GLU A 407 -13.21 -10.53 12.08
C GLU A 407 -13.17 -12.06 12.34
N ASP A 408 -12.07 -12.55 12.92
CA ASP A 408 -11.94 -13.89 13.52
C ASP A 408 -12.68 -13.95 14.87
N PRO A 409 -13.33 -15.07 15.24
CA PRO A 409 -13.94 -15.21 16.56
C PRO A 409 -12.88 -15.17 17.65
N VAL A 410 -13.00 -14.22 18.58
CA VAL A 410 -12.22 -14.24 19.81
C VAL A 410 -12.71 -15.42 20.67
N GLU A 411 -11.87 -16.43 20.87
CA GLU A 411 -12.12 -17.47 21.87
C GLU A 411 -12.16 -16.84 23.27
N HIS A 412 -13.36 -16.60 23.80
CA HIS A 412 -13.53 -16.24 25.20
C HIS A 412 -13.38 -17.49 26.07
N GLY A 413 -12.14 -17.76 26.46
CA GLY A 413 -11.81 -18.71 27.53
C GLY A 413 -12.54 -18.34 28.83
N THR A 414 -13.29 -19.32 29.35
CA THR A 414 -14.13 -19.23 30.53
C THR A 414 -13.33 -18.86 31.78
N LYS A 415 -13.74 -17.76 32.45
CA LYS A 415 -13.33 -17.40 33.82
C LYS A 415 -13.58 -18.56 34.79
N ARG A 416 -12.58 -18.86 35.63
CA ARG A 416 -12.79 -19.39 36.99
C ARG A 416 -12.13 -18.44 38.01
N SER A 417 -12.91 -18.15 39.05
CA SER A 417 -12.67 -17.40 40.31
C SER A 417 -11.33 -17.74 41.00
N ALA A 418 -10.51 -16.78 41.47
CA ALA A 418 -10.60 -15.83 42.60
C ALA A 418 -10.11 -16.39 43.96
N GLU A 419 -9.37 -15.52 44.69
CA GLU A 419 -8.78 -15.60 46.06
C GLU A 419 -7.36 -16.20 46.14
N ASP A 420 -6.36 -15.65 46.85
CA ASP A 420 -6.12 -14.37 47.54
C ASP A 420 -4.59 -14.27 47.86
N ASP A 421 -4.16 -13.13 48.40
CA ASP A 421 -2.91 -12.83 49.13
C ASP A 421 -1.63 -12.33 48.41
N THR A 422 -1.28 -11.09 48.77
CA THR A 422 0.04 -10.40 48.66
C THR A 422 0.45 -10.09 50.13
N PRO A 423 1.74 -9.96 50.59
CA PRO A 423 2.74 -9.12 49.91
C PRO A 423 4.27 -9.34 50.14
N CYS A 424 5.05 -8.68 49.27
CA CYS A 424 6.38 -8.05 49.47
C CYS A 424 7.68 -8.87 49.37
N GLY A 425 8.64 -8.37 48.55
CA GLY A 425 10.07 -8.73 48.58
C GLY A 425 10.83 -8.51 47.26
N ILE A 426 11.80 -7.58 47.25
CA ILE A 426 12.62 -7.12 46.09
C ILE A 426 13.76 -8.14 45.73
N PRO A 427 14.59 -7.92 44.68
CA PRO A 427 14.59 -8.58 43.37
C PRO A 427 15.72 -9.63 43.19
N LYS A 428 15.50 -10.69 42.39
CA LYS A 428 16.59 -11.59 41.97
C LYS A 428 16.57 -11.89 40.48
N LYS A 429 17.66 -11.47 39.81
CA LYS A 429 18.12 -11.96 38.50
C LYS A 429 18.14 -13.48 38.44
N PHE A 430 17.64 -14.05 37.34
CA PHE A 430 17.96 -15.34 36.69
C PHE A 430 16.93 -15.47 35.53
N LYS A 431 17.13 -16.10 34.37
CA LYS A 431 18.25 -16.68 33.60
C LYS A 431 17.67 -16.91 32.19
N THR A 432 18.53 -16.95 31.19
CA THR A 432 18.24 -17.29 29.78
C THR A 432 17.76 -18.75 29.61
N GLU A 433 17.08 -19.02 28.48
CA GLU A 433 16.64 -20.31 27.86
C GLU A 433 15.17 -20.69 28.14
N GLU A 434 14.35 -21.15 27.18
CA GLU A 434 14.53 -22.21 26.15
C GLU A 434 13.86 -21.81 24.80
N LEU A 435 14.49 -21.92 23.62
CA LEU A 435 14.80 -23.10 22.79
C LEU A 435 13.55 -23.84 22.26
N GLU A 436 13.18 -23.52 21.02
CA GLU A 436 12.15 -24.22 20.22
C GLU A 436 12.46 -25.71 20.09
N ASP A 437 11.43 -26.54 20.29
CA ASP A 437 11.49 -28.00 20.24
C ASP A 437 12.02 -28.50 18.87
N PRO A 438 13.18 -29.19 18.81
CA PRO A 438 13.77 -29.71 17.58
C PRO A 438 12.83 -30.64 16.78
N ASN A 439 11.87 -31.27 17.48
CA ASN A 439 10.96 -32.23 16.88
C ASN A 439 9.88 -31.56 16.00
N GLN A 440 9.55 -30.30 16.26
CA GLN A 440 8.57 -29.53 15.49
C GLN A 440 9.16 -29.04 14.16
N CYS A 441 10.42 -28.61 14.16
CA CYS A 441 11.15 -28.25 12.94
C CYS A 441 11.31 -29.44 11.97
N GLU A 442 11.57 -30.65 12.49
CA GLU A 442 11.70 -31.85 11.65
C GLU A 442 10.35 -32.26 11.01
N MET A 443 9.25 -32.10 11.75
CA MET A 443 7.89 -32.30 11.21
C MET A 443 7.57 -31.30 10.09
N HIS A 444 7.92 -30.02 10.27
CA HIS A 444 7.71 -28.99 9.25
C HIS A 444 8.56 -29.23 7.99
N LEU A 445 9.82 -29.67 8.14
CA LEU A 445 10.69 -30.02 7.00
C LEU A 445 10.12 -31.19 6.19
N LYS A 446 9.62 -32.23 6.86
CA LYS A 446 8.98 -33.39 6.20
C LYS A 446 7.70 -32.98 5.46
N GLU A 447 6.90 -32.08 6.02
CA GLU A 447 5.69 -31.59 5.34
C GLU A 447 6.03 -30.71 4.13
N ILE A 448 7.08 -29.88 4.22
CA ILE A 448 7.58 -29.08 3.08
C ILE A 448 8.07 -29.99 1.96
N GLU A 449 8.83 -31.05 2.26
CA GLU A 449 9.26 -32.03 1.26
C GLU A 449 8.08 -32.76 0.62
N ARG A 450 7.08 -33.14 1.43
CA ARG A 450 5.85 -33.78 0.93
C ARG A 450 5.09 -32.86 -0.02
N LEU A 451 4.89 -31.60 0.35
CA LEU A 451 4.20 -30.60 -0.46
C LEU A 451 4.95 -30.30 -1.77
N ASN A 452 6.28 -30.22 -1.72
CA ASN A 452 7.12 -30.04 -2.91
C ASN A 452 7.03 -31.24 -3.87
N SER A 453 6.97 -32.46 -3.35
CA SER A 453 6.76 -33.66 -4.17
C SER A 453 5.38 -33.66 -4.84
N LEU A 454 4.35 -33.27 -4.11
CA LEU A 454 2.97 -33.15 -4.61
C LEU A 454 2.84 -32.07 -5.69
N LEU A 455 3.52 -30.92 -5.51
CA LEU A 455 3.60 -29.87 -6.52
C LEU A 455 4.25 -30.38 -7.81
N LYS A 456 5.36 -31.11 -7.70
CA LYS A 456 6.03 -31.68 -8.86
C LYS A 456 5.14 -32.67 -9.63
N GLN A 457 4.39 -33.50 -8.92
CA GLN A 457 3.44 -34.43 -9.53
C GLN A 457 2.30 -33.70 -10.25
N ARG A 458 1.76 -32.63 -9.65
CA ARG A 458 0.75 -31.76 -10.27
C ARG A 458 1.29 -31.08 -11.53
N ASP A 459 2.53 -30.60 -11.52
CA ASP A 459 3.16 -29.98 -12.69
C ASP A 459 3.33 -30.99 -13.85
N GLU A 460 3.68 -32.25 -13.54
CA GLU A 460 3.76 -33.32 -14.53
C GLU A 460 2.38 -33.69 -15.12
N GLU A 461 1.33 -33.70 -14.29
CA GLU A 461 -0.05 -33.88 -14.74
C GLU A 461 -0.51 -32.76 -15.67
N ILE A 462 -0.24 -31.49 -15.30
CA ILE A 462 -0.54 -30.32 -16.13
C ILE A 462 0.18 -30.43 -17.47
N LEU A 463 1.46 -30.79 -17.46
CA LEU A 463 2.24 -30.93 -18.69
C LEU A 463 1.69 -32.05 -19.61
N THR A 464 1.16 -33.11 -19.01
CA THR A 464 0.50 -34.21 -19.73
C THR A 464 -0.84 -33.77 -20.32
N GLN A 465 -1.65 -33.03 -19.55
CA GLN A 465 -2.91 -32.44 -20.02
C GLN A 465 -2.67 -31.44 -21.16
N MET A 466 -1.64 -30.59 -21.06
CA MET A 466 -1.26 -29.65 -22.12
C MET A 466 -0.86 -30.38 -23.41
N LYS A 467 -0.14 -31.51 -23.31
CA LYS A 467 0.19 -32.35 -24.48
C LYS A 467 -1.05 -32.98 -25.11
N LEU A 468 -2.01 -33.43 -24.31
CA LEU A 468 -3.29 -33.96 -24.78
C LEU A 468 -4.12 -32.88 -25.49
N ILE A 469 -4.22 -31.69 -24.91
CA ILE A 469 -4.89 -30.53 -25.51
C ILE A 469 -4.23 -30.17 -26.84
N ALA A 470 -2.89 -30.07 -26.89
CA ALA A 470 -2.17 -29.79 -28.14
C ALA A 470 -2.37 -30.89 -29.20
N SER A 471 -2.52 -32.14 -28.80
CA SER A 471 -2.86 -33.25 -29.70
C SER A 471 -4.29 -33.14 -30.25
N LEU A 472 -5.25 -32.80 -29.40
CA LEU A 472 -6.65 -32.59 -29.79
C LEU A 472 -6.82 -31.40 -30.74
N ILE A 473 -6.13 -30.28 -30.48
CA ILE A 473 -6.11 -29.10 -31.36
C ILE A 473 -5.61 -29.49 -32.75
N ARG A 474 -4.49 -30.24 -32.84
CA ARG A 474 -3.97 -30.75 -34.13
C ARG A 474 -4.93 -31.70 -34.84
N LYS A 475 -5.70 -32.51 -34.09
CA LYS A 475 -6.68 -33.45 -34.66
C LYS A 475 -7.95 -32.75 -35.17
N LEU A 476 -8.30 -31.61 -34.59
CA LEU A 476 -9.47 -30.82 -34.93
C LEU A 476 -9.19 -29.72 -35.98
N GLY A 477 -7.93 -29.53 -36.37
CA GLY A 477 -7.53 -28.55 -37.40
C GLY A 477 -7.72 -27.09 -36.95
N LEU A 478 -7.68 -26.84 -35.64
CA LEU A 478 -7.77 -25.51 -35.02
C LEU A 478 -6.40 -24.85 -34.83
#